data_AF-A0A955XBF2-F1
#
_entry.id   AF-A0A955XBF2-F1
#
_cell.length_a   1.000
_cell.length_b   1.000
_cell.length_c   1.000
_cell.angle_alpha   90.00
_cell.angle_beta   90.00
_cell.angle_gamma   90.00
#
_symmetry.space_group_name_H-M   'P 1'
#
loop_
_entity.id
_entity.type
_entity.pdbx_description
1 polymer ?
#
loop_
_entity_poly.entity_id
_entity_poly.type
_entity_poly.pdbx_seq_one_letter_code
_entity_poly.pdbx_strand_id
1 'polypeptide(L)'
;MTDDAGDPIDGGPNADAGDGGNPLEDPLSDFCSGSGTVVVVGSGGECAGEIAEETFQFALCVCDQLQIGSRLSVDAFDSRRGAYGSTSTAGVNILEDGHVGSNQGIMTAGKIDVLGSIYVASGGFQAGSDNQASQNLHVVGDAVQASSRTTVGRNAFVDGDVLGRFDIAGDLTVPPGATVAAATQVSGTVHRRTIPAAPVCRCDTDQLLDIPALTGWAATHNDNHTSTTITSTTWASGTGPSELRLPCGRYYLTGIQHGGGLRIVAEDRTVLFVDGDLRVDGPMQIDLEPGAEVDLFIAGQLALGASIRFGDPSAPSAVRTYVGGTGIIDLQASAGFGGNLYAPRASIVFGASARVYGAVFGDDVSFSGAAEVHYDNALRSAGDPCDEPDGGVGADGGVTDDAGVAPDGGVPPDAGPVGCTGCGECAAPEGCVIPPGEVAGECGPCQQDLDCCPPAICLAGQCRIQF
;
A
#
# COMPACT_ATOMS: atom_id res chain seq x y z
N MET A 1 -45.09 3.39 -54.56
CA MET A 1 -44.43 2.67 -53.46
C MET A 1 -42.97 3.03 -53.59
N THR A 2 -42.63 4.07 -52.85
CA THR A 2 -41.30 4.56 -52.55
C THR A 2 -40.49 3.43 -51.91
N ASP A 3 -39.20 3.33 -52.23
CA ASP A 3 -38.19 3.61 -51.21
C ASP A 3 -36.86 3.99 -51.86
N ASP A 4 -36.33 5.06 -51.27
CA ASP A 4 -35.17 5.86 -51.60
C ASP A 4 -33.90 5.10 -51.20
N ALA A 5 -32.95 4.96 -52.11
CA ALA A 5 -31.59 4.53 -51.79
C ALA A 5 -30.67 5.74 -51.96
N GLY A 6 -30.63 6.58 -50.93
CA GLY A 6 -29.67 7.67 -50.77
C GLY A 6 -28.42 7.20 -50.02
N ASP A 7 -27.27 7.62 -50.57
CA ASP A 7 -25.91 7.75 -50.01
C ASP A 7 -25.65 7.45 -48.52
N PRO A 8 -24.50 6.85 -48.18
CA PRO A 8 -23.82 7.11 -46.92
C PRO A 8 -22.48 7.80 -47.18
N ILE A 9 -22.47 9.13 -47.04
CA ILE A 9 -21.32 9.82 -46.46
C ILE A 9 -21.78 10.27 -45.08
N ASP A 10 -21.23 9.65 -44.04
CA ASP A 10 -20.97 10.30 -42.76
C ASP A 10 -19.80 9.58 -42.07
N GLY A 11 -18.70 10.30 -41.95
CA GLY A 11 -17.69 10.03 -40.93
C GLY A 11 -18.07 10.79 -39.67
N GLY A 12 -17.92 10.17 -38.51
CA GLY A 12 -18.02 10.87 -37.22
C GLY A 12 -17.98 9.91 -36.03
N PRO A 13 -17.34 10.29 -34.92
CA PRO A 13 -16.75 9.38 -33.93
C PRO A 13 -17.65 9.16 -32.70
N ASN A 14 -17.57 7.97 -32.11
CA ASN A 14 -17.68 7.77 -30.65
C ASN A 14 -16.37 7.03 -30.30
N ALA A 15 -15.37 7.56 -29.59
CA ALA A 15 -15.36 8.53 -28.50
C ALA A 15 -16.42 8.17 -27.45
N ASP A 16 -16.31 6.94 -26.95
CA ASP A 16 -16.85 6.59 -25.64
C ASP A 16 -16.17 7.49 -24.61
N ALA A 17 -16.97 8.38 -24.04
CA ALA A 17 -16.67 9.08 -22.81
C ALA A 17 -17.03 8.15 -21.65
N GLY A 18 -16.13 8.04 -20.67
CA GLY A 18 -16.42 7.48 -19.35
C GLY A 18 -15.86 6.08 -19.10
N ASP A 19 -14.54 6.01 -18.87
CA ASP A 19 -13.91 5.19 -17.82
C ASP A 19 -12.42 5.59 -17.79
N GLY A 20 -11.80 5.70 -16.62
CA GLY A 20 -10.34 5.90 -16.54
C GLY A 20 -9.66 4.66 -17.10
N GLY A 21 -9.23 4.68 -18.37
CA GLY A 21 -8.71 3.51 -19.06
C GLY A 21 -7.51 2.87 -18.36
N ASN A 22 -7.31 1.57 -18.55
CA ASN A 22 -6.14 0.84 -18.06
C ASN A 22 -4.84 1.41 -18.66
N PRO A 23 -3.93 2.04 -17.87
CA PRO A 23 -2.72 2.64 -18.40
C PRO A 23 -1.79 1.65 -19.11
N LEU A 24 -1.90 0.36 -18.80
CA LEU A 24 -1.14 -0.69 -19.50
C LEU A 24 -1.62 -0.91 -20.94
N GLU A 25 -2.84 -0.52 -21.27
CA GLU A 25 -3.44 -0.64 -22.61
C GLU A 25 -3.30 0.62 -23.45
N ASP A 26 -2.90 1.74 -22.83
CA ASP A 26 -2.73 3.02 -23.51
C ASP A 26 -1.73 2.95 -24.69
N PRO A 27 -1.89 3.79 -25.72
CA PRO A 27 -0.84 4.02 -26.70
C PRO A 27 0.48 4.37 -26.01
N LEU A 28 1.61 3.88 -26.54
CA LEU A 28 2.93 4.10 -25.91
C LEU A 28 3.22 5.58 -25.63
N SER A 29 2.80 6.50 -26.50
CA SER A 29 2.96 7.95 -26.27
C SER A 29 2.26 8.43 -25.01
N ASP A 30 1.06 7.91 -24.76
CA ASP A 30 0.18 8.35 -23.69
C ASP A 30 0.67 7.75 -22.38
N PHE A 31 1.02 6.46 -22.42
CA PHE A 31 1.76 5.77 -21.36
C PHE A 31 3.00 6.56 -20.95
N CYS A 32 3.86 6.97 -21.89
CA CYS A 32 5.08 7.72 -21.61
C CYS A 32 4.87 9.13 -21.10
N SER A 33 3.70 9.73 -21.34
CA SER A 33 3.36 11.05 -20.84
C SER A 33 2.71 11.03 -19.45
N GLY A 34 2.24 9.85 -19.03
CA GLY A 34 1.64 9.63 -17.72
C GLY A 34 2.68 9.54 -16.61
N SER A 35 2.17 9.40 -15.38
CA SER A 35 2.97 9.22 -14.18
C SER A 35 2.20 8.38 -13.16
N GLY A 36 2.88 7.71 -12.26
CA GLY A 36 2.27 6.89 -11.23
C GLY A 36 2.18 5.42 -11.61
N THR A 37 1.71 4.63 -10.65
CA THR A 37 1.64 3.16 -10.69
C THR A 37 0.75 2.65 -11.82
N VAL A 38 1.04 1.44 -12.29
CA VAL A 38 0.36 0.77 -13.41
C VAL A 38 -0.32 -0.56 -13.05
N VAL A 39 -0.42 -0.91 -11.76
CA VAL A 39 -1.06 -2.15 -11.28
C VAL A 39 -2.57 -2.16 -11.53
N VAL A 40 -3.16 -3.19 -12.13
CA VAL A 40 -4.64 -3.34 -12.22
C VAL A 40 -5.10 -4.57 -11.45
N VAL A 41 -6.23 -4.47 -10.74
CA VAL A 41 -6.93 -5.59 -10.07
C VAL A 41 -8.32 -5.74 -10.67
N GLY A 42 -8.75 -6.99 -10.85
CA GLY A 42 -10.08 -7.29 -11.37
C GLY A 42 -10.22 -7.09 -12.87
N SER A 43 -11.36 -7.54 -13.39
CA SER A 43 -11.71 -7.42 -14.83
C SER A 43 -12.41 -6.09 -15.15
N GLY A 44 -12.39 -5.14 -14.20
CA GLY A 44 -13.20 -3.92 -14.21
C GLY A 44 -12.44 -2.63 -14.45
N GLY A 45 -11.13 -2.67 -14.75
CA GLY A 45 -10.38 -1.46 -15.12
C GLY A 45 -10.08 -0.50 -13.95
N GLU A 46 -10.04 -0.99 -12.71
CA GLU A 46 -9.68 -0.16 -11.55
C GLU A 46 -8.35 0.57 -11.78
N CYS A 47 -8.33 1.87 -11.47
CA CYS A 47 -7.19 2.70 -11.79
C CYS A 47 -5.97 2.27 -10.98
N ALA A 48 -4.84 2.20 -11.66
CA ALA A 48 -3.66 1.64 -11.08
C ALA A 48 -3.06 2.39 -9.89
N GLY A 49 -3.35 3.68 -9.81
CA GLY A 49 -3.08 4.57 -8.70
C GLY A 49 -3.73 4.14 -7.39
N GLU A 50 -5.04 3.88 -7.44
CA GLU A 50 -5.88 3.48 -6.31
C GLU A 50 -5.38 2.17 -5.70
N ILE A 51 -4.91 1.25 -6.54
CA ILE A 51 -4.38 -0.04 -6.07
C ILE A 51 -3.07 0.10 -5.29
N ALA A 52 -2.14 0.97 -5.70
CA ALA A 52 -0.91 1.18 -4.91
C ALA A 52 -1.22 1.93 -3.60
N GLU A 53 -2.17 2.86 -3.63
CA GLU A 53 -2.67 3.54 -2.45
C GLU A 53 -3.29 2.55 -1.45
N GLU A 54 -4.04 1.57 -1.94
CA GLU A 54 -4.62 0.50 -1.11
C GLU A 54 -3.61 -0.55 -0.67
N THR A 55 -2.62 -0.88 -1.51
CA THR A 55 -1.63 -1.92 -1.24
C THR A 55 -0.59 -1.44 -0.22
N PHE A 56 -0.13 -0.19 -0.31
CA PHE A 56 0.94 0.35 0.53
C PHE A 56 0.42 1.35 1.56
N GLN A 57 -0.67 1.03 2.26
CA GLN A 57 -1.21 1.88 3.33
C GLN A 57 -0.33 1.93 4.59
N PHE A 58 0.49 0.90 4.80
CA PHE A 58 1.37 0.76 5.96
C PHE A 58 2.84 0.84 5.55
N ALA A 59 3.69 1.30 6.46
CA ALA A 59 5.14 1.16 6.32
C ALA A 59 5.55 -0.31 6.25
N LEU A 60 4.89 -1.13 7.08
CA LEU A 60 5.02 -2.58 7.11
C LEU A 60 3.61 -3.18 7.18
N CYS A 61 3.27 -4.01 6.21
CA CYS A 61 2.09 -4.88 6.26
C CYS A 61 2.53 -6.35 6.19
N VAL A 62 2.11 -7.16 7.17
CA VAL A 62 2.56 -8.55 7.29
C VAL A 62 1.35 -9.48 7.42
N CYS A 63 1.24 -10.50 6.55
CA CYS A 63 0.09 -11.41 6.51
C CYS A 63 0.10 -12.49 7.58
N ASP A 64 1.28 -12.95 7.96
CA ASP A 64 1.50 -13.83 9.08
C ASP A 64 2.18 -13.04 10.19
N GLN A 65 3.46 -13.33 10.47
CA GLN A 65 4.13 -12.85 11.67
C GLN A 65 5.22 -11.82 11.39
N LEU A 66 5.22 -10.72 12.16
CA LEU A 66 6.36 -9.79 12.23
C LEU A 66 7.32 -10.20 13.36
N GLN A 67 8.57 -10.48 12.98
CA GLN A 67 9.63 -10.89 13.90
C GLN A 67 10.77 -9.87 13.91
N ILE A 68 11.14 -9.40 15.11
CA ILE A 68 12.19 -8.39 15.27
C ILE A 68 13.22 -8.87 16.30
N GLY A 69 14.42 -9.20 15.82
CA GLY A 69 15.53 -9.70 16.63
C GLY A 69 16.22 -8.62 17.48
N SER A 70 16.15 -7.35 17.08
CA SER A 70 16.77 -6.23 17.78
C SER A 70 15.80 -5.04 17.92
N ARG A 71 16.16 -3.83 17.47
CA ARG A 71 15.25 -2.67 17.45
C ARG A 71 14.56 -2.52 16.09
N LEU A 72 13.31 -2.05 16.11
CA LEU A 72 12.60 -1.55 14.94
C LEU A 72 12.20 -0.09 15.22
N SER A 73 12.56 0.82 14.32
CA SER A 73 12.05 2.19 14.29
C SER A 73 11.24 2.37 13.02
N VAL A 74 10.04 2.94 13.12
CA VAL A 74 9.18 3.25 11.97
C VAL A 74 8.70 4.68 12.08
N ASP A 75 8.86 5.44 11.01
CA ASP A 75 8.31 6.78 10.84
C ASP A 75 7.90 6.99 9.37
N ALA A 76 7.56 8.22 9.01
CA ALA A 76 7.24 8.57 7.63
C ALA A 76 7.89 9.89 7.20
N PHE A 77 7.83 10.16 5.90
CA PHE A 77 8.14 11.43 5.27
C PHE A 77 7.35 11.56 3.97
N ASP A 78 7.44 12.73 3.33
CA ASP A 78 6.88 12.97 2.00
C ASP A 78 8.01 13.27 1.02
N SER A 79 8.29 12.37 0.08
CA SER A 79 9.38 12.57 -0.89
C SER A 79 9.15 13.78 -1.80
N ARG A 80 7.90 14.22 -2.01
CA ARG A 80 7.56 15.43 -2.78
C ARG A 80 8.00 16.71 -2.05
N ARG A 81 8.17 16.64 -0.73
CA ARG A 81 8.67 17.72 0.13
C ARG A 81 10.20 17.70 0.28
N GLY A 82 10.87 16.73 -0.33
CA GLY A 82 12.32 16.53 -0.31
C GLY A 82 12.73 15.25 0.42
N ALA A 83 14.04 14.99 0.51
CA ALA A 83 14.56 13.80 1.17
C ALA A 83 14.15 13.69 2.66
N TYR A 84 14.07 12.47 3.17
CA TYR A 84 13.86 12.19 4.60
C TYR A 84 14.80 13.02 5.49
N GLY A 85 14.25 13.64 6.54
CA GLY A 85 15.02 14.45 7.48
C GLY A 85 15.51 15.79 6.92
N SER A 86 15.22 16.13 5.67
CA SER A 86 15.52 17.46 5.12
C SER A 86 14.74 18.55 5.86
N THR A 87 15.34 19.72 6.00
CA THR A 87 14.70 20.86 6.67
C THR A 87 14.17 21.85 5.64
N SER A 88 12.89 22.17 5.73
CA SER A 88 12.21 23.17 4.91
C SER A 88 11.58 24.25 5.80
N THR A 89 10.91 25.23 5.19
CA THR A 89 10.11 26.21 5.93
C THR A 89 8.97 25.56 6.73
N ALA A 90 8.52 24.36 6.34
CA ALA A 90 7.50 23.58 7.03
C ALA A 90 8.07 22.67 8.15
N GLY A 91 9.36 22.79 8.48
CA GLY A 91 10.03 21.96 9.48
C GLY A 91 10.87 20.83 8.87
N VAL A 92 11.23 19.87 9.71
CA VAL A 92 11.97 18.66 9.31
C VAL A 92 10.99 17.70 8.63
N ASN A 93 11.38 17.10 7.50
CA ASN A 93 10.57 16.12 6.78
C ASN A 93 10.61 14.75 7.47
N ILE A 94 9.97 14.68 8.64
CA ILE A 94 9.70 13.47 9.42
C ILE A 94 8.26 13.63 9.93
N LEU A 95 7.43 12.62 9.69
CA LEU A 95 5.99 12.62 9.93
C LEU A 95 5.60 11.45 10.84
N GLU A 96 4.52 11.62 11.59
CA GLU A 96 3.91 10.56 12.41
C GLU A 96 2.89 9.76 11.61
N ASP A 97 3.35 9.05 10.58
CA ASP A 97 2.51 8.31 9.64
C ASP A 97 3.16 6.95 9.23
N GLY A 98 4.11 6.49 10.05
CA GLY A 98 4.82 5.23 9.89
C GLY A 98 4.05 4.07 10.52
N HIS A 99 2.89 3.69 9.97
CA HIS A 99 2.05 2.65 10.56
C HIS A 99 2.60 1.23 10.35
N VAL A 100 2.37 0.35 11.32
CA VAL A 100 2.77 -1.08 11.26
C VAL A 100 1.54 -1.96 11.44
N GLY A 101 1.33 -2.89 10.50
CA GLY A 101 0.27 -3.89 10.52
C GLY A 101 0.81 -5.31 10.47
N SER A 102 0.24 -6.19 11.30
CA SER A 102 0.51 -7.63 11.30
C SER A 102 -0.81 -8.37 11.49
N ASN A 103 -1.11 -9.34 10.61
CA ASN A 103 -2.34 -10.11 10.69
C ASN A 103 -2.27 -11.26 11.72
N GLN A 104 -1.06 -11.69 12.08
CA GLN A 104 -0.79 -12.49 13.28
C GLN A 104 0.04 -11.67 14.28
N GLY A 105 0.64 -12.33 15.26
CA GLY A 105 1.29 -11.65 16.38
C GLY A 105 2.53 -10.86 15.99
N ILE A 106 2.84 -9.82 16.77
CA ILE A 106 4.14 -9.14 16.73
C ILE A 106 4.97 -9.65 17.90
N MET A 107 6.13 -10.24 17.59
CA MET A 107 7.08 -10.71 18.59
C MET A 107 8.43 -10.01 18.44
N THR A 108 8.89 -9.37 19.50
CA THR A 108 10.23 -8.78 19.53
C THR A 108 10.94 -9.01 20.85
N ALA A 109 12.25 -9.26 20.76
CA ALA A 109 13.14 -9.28 21.92
C ALA A 109 13.68 -7.88 22.29
N GLY A 110 13.56 -6.90 21.39
CA GLY A 110 14.06 -5.55 21.58
C GLY A 110 12.96 -4.48 21.57
N LYS A 111 13.35 -3.25 21.24
CA LYS A 111 12.49 -2.06 21.26
C LYS A 111 11.77 -1.92 19.91
N ILE A 112 10.46 -1.67 19.95
CA ILE A 112 9.70 -1.13 18.82
C ILE A 112 9.38 0.34 19.09
N ASP A 113 9.76 1.22 18.17
CA ASP A 113 9.47 2.65 18.19
C ASP A 113 8.72 3.03 16.91
N VAL A 114 7.44 3.35 17.03
CA VAL A 114 6.56 3.62 15.89
C VAL A 114 6.00 5.01 16.02
N LEU A 115 6.43 5.92 15.14
CA LEU A 115 5.80 7.22 14.91
C LEU A 115 4.57 7.02 14.01
N GLY A 116 3.51 6.50 14.62
CA GLY A 116 2.30 6.05 13.96
C GLY A 116 1.51 5.12 14.90
N SER A 117 0.65 4.30 14.30
CA SER A 117 -0.14 3.29 15.02
C SER A 117 0.37 1.86 14.74
N ILE A 118 0.18 0.98 15.72
CA ILE A 118 0.48 -0.46 15.61
C ILE A 118 -0.83 -1.24 15.58
N TYR A 119 -0.97 -2.14 14.61
CA TYR A 119 -2.15 -2.99 14.43
C TYR A 119 -1.74 -4.46 14.39
N VAL A 120 -2.40 -5.28 15.23
CA VAL A 120 -2.17 -6.72 15.35
C VAL A 120 -3.53 -7.42 15.26
N ALA A 121 -3.81 -8.10 14.16
CA ALA A 121 -5.13 -8.69 13.89
C ALA A 121 -5.37 -10.03 14.59
N SER A 122 -4.32 -10.68 15.08
CA SER A 122 -4.41 -11.88 15.92
C SER A 122 -3.07 -12.19 16.61
N GLY A 123 -3.00 -13.25 17.43
CA GLY A 123 -1.74 -13.74 18.02
C GLY A 123 -1.16 -12.89 19.16
N GLY A 124 -1.70 -11.69 19.39
CA GLY A 124 -1.29 -10.79 20.47
C GLY A 124 -0.03 -9.99 20.19
N PHE A 125 0.23 -9.04 21.09
CA PHE A 125 1.39 -8.16 21.03
C PHE A 125 2.34 -8.51 22.16
N GLN A 126 3.53 -9.00 21.83
CA GLN A 126 4.57 -9.31 22.81
C GLN A 126 5.88 -8.63 22.44
N ALA A 127 6.22 -7.59 23.19
CA ALA A 127 7.39 -6.78 22.91
C ALA A 127 8.43 -6.76 24.04
N GLY A 128 9.66 -6.39 23.67
CA GLY A 128 10.81 -6.31 24.54
C GLY A 128 10.76 -5.06 25.41
N SER A 129 11.92 -4.52 25.81
CA SER A 129 11.96 -3.38 26.73
C SER A 129 11.74 -2.04 26.03
N ASP A 130 10.86 -1.21 26.59
CA ASP A 130 10.63 0.21 26.25
C ASP A 130 10.11 0.44 24.84
N ASN A 131 8.84 0.09 24.62
CA ASN A 131 8.18 0.22 23.31
C ASN A 131 7.35 1.50 23.23
N GLN A 132 7.11 1.97 22.02
CA GLN A 132 6.34 3.18 21.76
C GLN A 132 5.50 3.05 20.49
N ALA A 133 4.24 3.45 20.58
CA ALA A 133 3.40 3.87 19.47
C ALA A 133 2.98 5.33 19.73
N SER A 134 3.34 6.26 18.84
CA SER A 134 3.00 7.69 19.04
C SER A 134 1.50 7.95 18.92
N GLN A 135 0.79 7.09 18.19
CA GLN A 135 -0.67 7.15 18.04
C GLN A 135 -1.36 5.99 18.77
N ASN A 136 -2.10 5.15 18.04
CA ASN A 136 -2.93 4.10 18.62
C ASN A 136 -2.22 2.75 18.67
N LEU A 137 -2.68 1.88 19.58
CA LEU A 137 -2.32 0.47 19.64
C LEU A 137 -3.60 -0.37 19.48
N HIS A 138 -3.70 -1.16 18.42
CA HIS A 138 -4.79 -2.12 18.18
C HIS A 138 -4.23 -3.53 18.24
N VAL A 139 -4.77 -4.36 19.13
CA VAL A 139 -4.32 -5.74 19.33
C VAL A 139 -5.51 -6.66 19.49
N VAL A 140 -5.56 -7.70 18.68
CA VAL A 140 -6.44 -8.84 18.89
C VAL A 140 -5.65 -9.96 19.55
N GLY A 141 -6.12 -10.39 20.73
CA GLY A 141 -5.35 -11.19 21.67
C GLY A 141 -4.68 -10.36 22.77
N ASP A 142 -3.84 -11.03 23.57
CA ASP A 142 -3.23 -10.39 24.74
C ASP A 142 -2.15 -9.38 24.35
N ALA A 143 -2.12 -8.24 25.04
CA ALA A 143 -1.03 -7.28 24.98
C ALA A 143 -0.12 -7.48 26.20
N VAL A 144 1.08 -8.00 25.96
CA VAL A 144 2.01 -8.44 27.01
C VAL A 144 3.29 -7.61 26.99
N GLN A 145 3.52 -6.88 28.07
CA GLN A 145 4.74 -6.15 28.35
C GLN A 145 5.48 -6.75 29.54
N ALA A 146 6.35 -7.74 29.27
CA ALA A 146 7.04 -8.49 30.31
C ALA A 146 8.14 -7.68 31.04
N SER A 147 8.71 -6.65 30.40
CA SER A 147 9.83 -5.87 30.96
C SER A 147 9.68 -4.38 30.64
N SER A 148 9.99 -3.48 31.58
CA SER A 148 9.89 -2.03 31.40
C SER A 148 8.45 -1.54 31.12
N ARG A 149 8.16 -0.96 29.95
CA ARG A 149 6.87 -0.35 29.59
C ARG A 149 6.63 -0.31 28.08
N THR A 150 5.36 -0.18 27.71
CA THR A 150 4.92 0.25 26.38
C THR A 150 4.16 1.56 26.52
N THR A 151 4.52 2.58 25.75
CA THR A 151 3.85 3.88 25.74
C THR A 151 2.98 4.02 24.49
N VAL A 152 1.74 4.44 24.68
CA VAL A 152 0.76 4.70 23.62
C VAL A 152 0.34 6.14 23.71
N GLY A 153 0.65 6.94 22.68
CA GLY A 153 0.43 8.39 22.69
C GLY A 153 -1.04 8.80 22.49
N ARG A 154 -1.89 7.87 22.05
CA ARG A 154 -3.35 8.04 21.97
C ARG A 154 -4.08 6.87 22.64
N ASN A 155 -4.93 6.17 21.90
CA ASN A 155 -5.85 5.17 22.41
C ASN A 155 -5.28 3.75 22.25
N ALA A 156 -5.64 2.86 23.16
CA ALA A 156 -5.35 1.44 23.05
C ALA A 156 -6.65 0.63 22.95
N PHE A 157 -6.69 -0.30 22.00
CA PHE A 157 -7.81 -1.21 21.76
C PHE A 157 -7.24 -2.62 21.81
N VAL A 158 -7.47 -3.34 22.91
CA VAL A 158 -6.91 -4.68 23.13
C VAL A 158 -8.03 -5.67 23.32
N ASP A 159 -8.31 -6.49 22.32
CA ASP A 159 -9.29 -7.60 22.37
C ASP A 159 -8.66 -8.81 23.07
N GLY A 160 -8.31 -8.62 24.35
CA GLY A 160 -7.59 -9.58 25.20
C GLY A 160 -7.15 -8.97 26.52
N ASP A 161 -6.26 -9.66 27.24
CA ASP A 161 -5.70 -9.17 28.50
C ASP A 161 -4.57 -8.15 28.27
N VAL A 162 -4.48 -7.14 29.13
CA VAL A 162 -3.38 -6.16 29.15
C VAL A 162 -2.47 -6.48 30.32
N LEU A 163 -1.35 -7.13 30.05
CA LEU A 163 -0.44 -7.69 31.05
C LEU A 163 0.88 -6.92 31.08
N GLY A 164 1.27 -6.41 32.26
CA GLY A 164 2.50 -5.64 32.43
C GLY A 164 2.25 -4.14 32.58
N ARG A 165 3.20 -3.31 32.15
CA ARG A 165 3.10 -1.84 32.28
C ARG A 165 2.87 -1.19 30.92
N PHE A 166 1.66 -0.71 30.70
CA PHE A 166 1.32 0.16 29.58
C PHE A 166 1.07 1.58 30.10
N ASP A 167 1.63 2.59 29.44
CA ASP A 167 1.34 4.01 29.71
C ASP A 167 0.53 4.55 28.52
N ILE A 168 -0.80 4.67 28.69
CA ILE A 168 -1.75 5.06 27.64
C ILE A 168 -2.23 6.49 27.93
N ALA A 169 -1.99 7.39 26.98
CA ALA A 169 -2.35 8.80 27.13
C ALA A 169 -3.84 9.07 26.89
N GLY A 170 -4.49 8.28 26.03
CA GLY A 170 -5.93 8.34 25.76
C GLY A 170 -6.71 7.28 26.52
N ASP A 171 -7.74 6.75 25.85
CA ASP A 171 -8.61 5.71 26.37
C ASP A 171 -8.04 4.31 26.14
N LEU A 172 -8.40 3.38 27.03
CA LEU A 172 -8.16 1.95 26.86
C LEU A 172 -9.50 1.25 26.67
N THR A 173 -9.71 0.54 25.55
CA THR A 173 -10.85 -0.36 25.37
C THR A 173 -10.38 -1.81 25.46
N VAL A 174 -11.07 -2.60 26.28
CA VAL A 174 -10.84 -4.05 26.41
C VAL A 174 -12.18 -4.81 26.49
N PRO A 175 -12.24 -6.11 26.22
CA PRO A 175 -13.45 -6.92 26.38
C PRO A 175 -13.96 -6.95 27.82
N PRO A 176 -15.26 -7.22 28.02
CA PRO A 176 -15.79 -7.53 29.34
C PRO A 176 -15.06 -8.73 29.96
N GLY A 177 -14.53 -8.56 31.17
CA GLY A 177 -13.81 -9.60 31.89
C GLY A 177 -12.30 -9.67 31.64
N ALA A 178 -11.77 -8.90 30.68
CA ALA A 178 -10.34 -8.81 30.44
C ALA A 178 -9.59 -8.26 31.67
N THR A 179 -8.42 -8.86 31.93
CA THR A 179 -7.50 -8.45 32.97
C THR A 179 -6.73 -7.22 32.50
N VAL A 180 -6.71 -6.16 33.31
CA VAL A 180 -5.80 -5.03 33.14
C VAL A 180 -4.85 -5.02 34.32
N ALA A 181 -3.56 -5.23 34.05
CA ALA A 181 -2.54 -5.28 35.08
C ALA A 181 -2.48 -3.98 35.89
N ALA A 182 -2.26 -4.10 37.21
CA ALA A 182 -2.22 -2.94 38.11
C ALA A 182 -1.11 -1.92 37.80
N ALA A 183 -0.09 -2.33 37.04
CA ALA A 183 0.99 -1.44 36.60
C ALA A 183 0.59 -0.55 35.41
N THR A 184 -0.46 -0.93 34.65
CA THR A 184 -0.97 -0.15 33.52
C THR A 184 -1.54 1.19 33.99
N GLN A 185 -1.07 2.27 33.37
CA GLN A 185 -1.52 3.63 33.59
C GLN A 185 -2.34 4.07 32.37
N VAL A 186 -3.58 4.51 32.62
CA VAL A 186 -4.48 5.04 31.59
C VAL A 186 -4.87 6.45 32.03
N SER A 187 -4.58 7.44 31.18
CA SER A 187 -4.89 8.85 31.50
C SER A 187 -6.34 9.21 31.15
N GLY A 188 -6.90 8.57 30.12
CA GLY A 188 -8.32 8.63 29.78
C GLY A 188 -9.15 7.63 30.57
N THR A 189 -10.11 7.00 29.89
CA THR A 189 -11.08 6.06 30.48
C THR A 189 -10.80 4.63 30.04
N VAL A 190 -11.03 3.67 30.95
CA VAL A 190 -11.05 2.24 30.61
C VAL A 190 -12.47 1.82 30.24
N HIS A 191 -12.71 1.57 28.96
CA HIS A 191 -13.96 1.05 28.42
C HIS A 191 -13.93 -0.48 28.39
N ARG A 192 -15.00 -1.12 28.88
CA ARG A 192 -15.15 -2.58 28.83
C ARG A 192 -16.28 -2.98 27.90
N ARG A 193 -15.94 -3.27 26.65
CA ARG A 193 -16.89 -3.63 25.58
C ARG A 193 -16.20 -4.45 24.50
N THR A 194 -16.98 -5.16 23.70
CA THR A 194 -16.49 -5.84 22.51
C THR A 194 -15.83 -4.84 21.57
N ILE A 195 -14.73 -5.26 20.95
CA ILE A 195 -14.01 -4.49 19.94
C ILE A 195 -14.32 -5.15 18.59
N PRO A 196 -14.87 -4.41 17.61
CA PRO A 196 -15.07 -4.95 16.28
C PRO A 196 -13.73 -5.40 15.66
N ALA A 197 -13.75 -6.53 14.96
CA ALA A 197 -12.61 -6.92 14.14
C ALA A 197 -12.47 -5.92 12.97
N ALA A 198 -11.25 -5.50 12.67
CA ALA A 198 -10.94 -4.68 11.51
C ALA A 198 -9.85 -5.38 10.69
N PRO A 199 -9.97 -5.41 9.35
CA PRO A 199 -8.89 -5.89 8.50
C PRO A 199 -7.66 -4.99 8.71
N VAL A 200 -6.49 -5.60 8.91
CA VAL A 200 -5.22 -4.87 9.08
C VAL A 200 -4.45 -4.88 7.77
N CYS A 201 -4.01 -6.05 7.34
CA CYS A 201 -3.42 -6.28 6.02
C CYS A 201 -4.38 -7.11 5.17
N ARG A 202 -4.61 -6.67 3.93
CA ARG A 202 -5.48 -7.37 2.97
C ARG A 202 -4.75 -8.57 2.38
N CYS A 203 -4.81 -9.71 3.06
CA CYS A 203 -4.03 -10.91 2.75
C CYS A 203 -4.88 -12.07 2.22
N ASP A 204 -6.20 -11.91 2.15
CA ASP A 204 -7.06 -12.95 1.61
C ASP A 204 -6.83 -13.10 0.11
N THR A 205 -6.95 -14.33 -0.40
CA THR A 205 -6.53 -14.66 -1.77
C THR A 205 -7.23 -13.83 -2.85
N ASP A 206 -8.47 -13.43 -2.60
CA ASP A 206 -9.29 -12.57 -3.46
C ASP A 206 -8.94 -11.08 -3.36
N GLN A 207 -8.17 -10.68 -2.35
CA GLN A 207 -7.66 -9.32 -2.18
C GLN A 207 -6.24 -9.14 -2.75
N LEU A 208 -5.53 -10.24 -3.01
CA LEU A 208 -4.16 -10.18 -3.51
C LEU A 208 -4.11 -9.93 -5.01
N LEU A 209 -3.16 -9.10 -5.44
CA LEU A 209 -2.79 -8.93 -6.85
C LEU A 209 -2.42 -10.28 -7.51
N ASP A 210 -3.06 -10.59 -8.64
CA ASP A 210 -2.72 -11.75 -9.47
C ASP A 210 -1.53 -11.43 -10.41
N ILE A 211 -0.34 -11.40 -9.83
CA ILE A 211 0.91 -11.12 -10.55
C ILE A 211 1.12 -12.09 -11.73
N PRO A 212 0.92 -13.41 -11.59
CA PRO A 212 0.99 -14.34 -12.73
C PRO A 212 0.02 -14.02 -13.88
N ALA A 213 -1.21 -13.61 -13.58
CA ALA A 213 -2.13 -13.19 -14.63
C ALA A 213 -1.65 -11.92 -15.35
N LEU A 214 -1.15 -10.92 -14.60
CA LEU A 214 -0.60 -9.68 -15.16
C LEU A 214 0.61 -9.95 -16.07
N THR A 215 1.58 -10.76 -15.64
CA THR A 215 2.75 -11.09 -16.48
C THR A 215 2.35 -11.94 -17.68
N GLY A 216 1.41 -12.87 -17.52
CA GLY A 216 0.89 -13.69 -18.61
C GLY A 216 0.20 -12.85 -19.69
N TRP A 217 -0.56 -11.83 -19.31
CA TRP A 217 -1.13 -10.85 -20.23
C TRP A 217 -0.07 -10.04 -20.95
N ALA A 218 0.95 -9.55 -20.21
CA ALA A 218 2.05 -8.75 -20.73
C ALA A 218 2.90 -9.50 -21.78
N ALA A 219 2.87 -10.83 -21.81
CA ALA A 219 3.54 -11.62 -22.85
C ALA A 219 3.11 -11.25 -24.28
N THR A 220 1.89 -10.72 -24.44
CA THR A 220 1.33 -10.29 -25.74
C THR A 220 1.08 -8.78 -25.83
N HIS A 221 1.12 -8.06 -24.70
CA HIS A 221 0.87 -6.62 -24.60
C HIS A 221 2.12 -5.91 -24.03
N ASN A 222 3.18 -5.87 -24.83
CA ASN A 222 4.44 -5.23 -24.46
C ASN A 222 5.09 -4.51 -25.65
N ASP A 223 5.99 -3.60 -25.33
CA ASP A 223 6.73 -2.75 -26.24
C ASP A 223 8.11 -3.31 -26.59
N ASN A 224 8.42 -4.59 -26.32
CA ASN A 224 9.73 -5.18 -26.65
C ASN A 224 10.09 -4.98 -28.13
N HIS A 225 9.09 -4.99 -29.01
CA HIS A 225 9.26 -4.79 -30.46
C HIS A 225 9.85 -3.41 -30.83
N THR A 226 9.76 -2.42 -29.93
CA THR A 226 10.35 -1.08 -30.09
C THR A 226 11.85 -1.06 -29.76
N SER A 227 12.36 -2.09 -29.08
CA SER A 227 13.75 -2.24 -28.70
C SER A 227 14.44 -3.33 -29.52
N THR A 228 15.64 -3.05 -30.02
CA THR A 228 16.48 -4.07 -30.67
C THR A 228 17.28 -4.90 -29.67
N THR A 229 17.37 -4.46 -28.41
CA THR A 229 18.23 -5.05 -27.38
C THR A 229 17.42 -5.90 -26.38
N ILE A 230 16.17 -5.53 -26.11
CA ILE A 230 15.33 -6.19 -25.11
C ILE A 230 14.42 -7.19 -25.81
N THR A 231 14.87 -8.45 -25.90
CA THR A 231 14.01 -9.57 -26.32
C THR A 231 13.58 -10.39 -25.11
N SER A 232 12.42 -11.06 -25.22
CA SER A 232 11.79 -11.76 -24.08
C SER A 232 12.65 -12.83 -23.43
N THR A 233 13.61 -13.42 -24.14
CA THR A 233 14.43 -14.53 -23.64
C THR A 233 15.89 -14.15 -23.36
N THR A 234 16.25 -12.88 -23.51
CA THR A 234 17.65 -12.38 -23.43
C THR A 234 18.33 -12.79 -22.12
N TRP A 235 17.65 -12.66 -20.98
CA TRP A 235 18.19 -13.00 -19.65
C TRP A 235 17.80 -14.41 -19.17
N ALA A 236 16.95 -15.13 -19.89
CA ALA A 236 16.41 -16.42 -19.43
C ALA A 236 17.48 -17.52 -19.32
N SER A 237 18.58 -17.40 -20.08
CA SER A 237 19.66 -18.39 -20.13
C SER A 237 20.87 -18.07 -19.25
N GLY A 238 20.85 -16.99 -18.47
CA GLY A 238 22.02 -16.60 -17.67
C GLY A 238 23.08 -15.79 -18.42
N THR A 239 22.89 -15.55 -19.73
CA THR A 239 23.90 -14.94 -20.62
C THR A 239 23.58 -13.50 -21.02
N GLY A 240 22.49 -12.94 -20.50
CA GLY A 240 22.13 -11.55 -20.73
C GLY A 240 23.20 -10.57 -20.23
N PRO A 241 23.27 -9.35 -20.77
CA PRO A 241 24.17 -8.31 -20.26
C PRO A 241 23.99 -8.04 -18.76
N SER A 242 25.05 -7.58 -18.10
CA SER A 242 25.01 -7.15 -16.70
C SER A 242 24.28 -5.83 -16.47
N GLU A 243 23.84 -5.17 -17.55
CA GLU A 243 23.10 -3.90 -17.51
C GLU A 243 21.89 -3.99 -18.44
N LEU A 244 20.71 -3.70 -17.88
CA LEU A 244 19.43 -3.59 -18.57
C LEU A 244 18.96 -2.13 -18.45
N ARG A 245 19.02 -1.40 -19.57
CA ARG A 245 18.47 -0.04 -19.67
C ARG A 245 17.07 -0.11 -20.26
N LEU A 246 16.14 0.53 -19.59
CA LEU A 246 14.73 0.58 -19.93
C LEU A 246 14.39 2.04 -20.27
N PRO A 247 14.37 2.41 -21.56
CA PRO A 247 13.67 3.62 -22.01
C PRO A 247 12.18 3.56 -21.64
N CYS A 248 11.42 4.62 -21.88
CA CYS A 248 9.97 4.54 -21.65
C CYS A 248 9.33 3.33 -22.37
N GLY A 249 8.53 2.56 -21.62
CA GLY A 249 7.71 1.49 -22.18
C GLY A 249 7.43 0.33 -21.23
N ARG A 250 6.67 -0.63 -21.74
CA ARG A 250 6.26 -1.88 -21.05
C ARG A 250 7.08 -3.04 -21.62
N TYR A 251 7.93 -3.65 -20.80
CA TYR A 251 8.84 -4.70 -21.22
C TYR A 251 8.47 -6.05 -20.61
N TYR A 252 8.66 -7.11 -21.39
CA TYR A 252 8.35 -8.47 -20.96
C TYR A 252 9.56 -9.38 -21.10
N LEU A 253 9.90 -10.11 -20.04
CA LEU A 253 10.92 -11.15 -20.03
C LEU A 253 10.32 -12.46 -19.50
N THR A 254 10.70 -13.59 -20.10
CA THR A 254 10.25 -14.91 -19.63
C THR A 254 10.90 -15.32 -18.30
N GLY A 255 11.94 -14.60 -17.88
CA GLY A 255 12.73 -14.90 -16.69
C GLY A 255 14.06 -14.16 -16.75
N ILE A 256 14.62 -13.86 -15.57
CA ILE A 256 15.93 -13.25 -15.44
C ILE A 256 16.81 -14.19 -14.63
N GLN A 257 17.88 -14.67 -15.25
CA GLN A 257 18.95 -15.38 -14.57
C GLN A 257 20.25 -14.64 -14.85
N HIS A 258 21.06 -14.39 -13.82
CA HIS A 258 22.35 -13.76 -13.99
C HIS A 258 23.34 -14.21 -12.90
N GLY A 259 24.42 -14.89 -13.29
CA GLY A 259 25.42 -15.42 -12.34
C GLY A 259 26.36 -14.36 -11.77
N GLY A 260 26.42 -13.18 -12.39
CA GLY A 260 27.13 -12.00 -11.88
C GLY A 260 26.19 -10.96 -11.30
N GLY A 261 26.64 -9.71 -11.16
CA GLY A 261 25.76 -8.60 -10.80
C GLY A 261 24.90 -8.11 -11.98
N LEU A 262 23.70 -7.61 -11.68
CA LEU A 262 22.76 -7.07 -12.64
C LEU A 262 22.34 -5.65 -12.22
N ARG A 263 22.45 -4.70 -13.15
CA ARG A 263 22.00 -3.31 -12.99
C ARG A 263 20.81 -3.06 -13.92
N ILE A 264 19.66 -2.71 -13.35
CA ILE A 264 18.48 -2.27 -14.09
C ILE A 264 18.41 -0.75 -13.98
N VAL A 265 18.21 -0.07 -15.09
CA VAL A 265 18.14 1.41 -15.15
C VAL A 265 16.86 1.79 -15.86
N ALA A 266 15.95 2.43 -15.13
CA ALA A 266 14.81 3.09 -15.76
C ALA A 266 15.22 4.50 -16.18
N GLU A 267 15.09 4.79 -17.46
CA GLU A 267 15.44 6.09 -18.05
C GLU A 267 14.23 7.04 -18.08
N ASP A 268 13.02 6.50 -17.95
CA ASP A 268 11.74 7.22 -17.95
C ASP A 268 10.67 6.36 -17.23
N ARG A 269 9.37 6.55 -17.49
CA ARG A 269 8.29 5.69 -17.00
C ARG A 269 8.36 4.29 -17.62
N THR A 270 8.58 3.27 -16.78
CA THR A 270 8.79 1.90 -17.24
C THR A 270 8.04 0.85 -16.44
N VAL A 271 7.62 -0.21 -17.14
CA VAL A 271 7.13 -1.44 -16.51
C VAL A 271 7.97 -2.60 -16.99
N LEU A 272 8.42 -3.45 -16.08
CA LEU A 272 9.12 -4.68 -16.40
C LEU A 272 8.36 -5.88 -15.83
N PHE A 273 7.83 -6.71 -16.72
CA PHE A 273 7.18 -7.97 -16.40
C PHE A 273 8.18 -9.12 -16.55
N VAL A 274 8.27 -9.97 -15.54
CA VAL A 274 9.08 -11.19 -15.50
C VAL A 274 8.15 -12.37 -15.20
N ASP A 275 7.85 -13.17 -16.22
CA ASP A 275 6.91 -14.29 -16.13
C ASP A 275 7.43 -15.45 -15.26
N GLY A 276 8.75 -15.63 -15.26
CA GLY A 276 9.43 -16.62 -14.43
C GLY A 276 10.08 -16.01 -13.19
N ASP A 277 11.15 -16.65 -12.74
CA ASP A 277 11.94 -16.18 -11.61
C ASP A 277 12.87 -15.01 -12.01
N LEU A 278 13.15 -14.13 -11.05
CA LEU A 278 14.27 -13.18 -11.08
C LEU A 278 15.35 -13.69 -10.13
N ARG A 279 16.42 -14.24 -10.70
CA ARG A 279 17.58 -14.75 -9.97
C ARG A 279 18.85 -14.01 -10.35
N VAL A 280 19.49 -13.38 -9.36
CA VAL A 280 20.80 -12.73 -9.51
C VAL A 280 21.73 -13.26 -8.42
N ASP A 281 22.81 -13.93 -8.81
CA ASP A 281 23.77 -14.50 -7.84
C ASP A 281 24.75 -13.43 -7.32
N GLY A 282 25.02 -12.38 -8.10
CA GLY A 282 25.83 -11.23 -7.71
C GLY A 282 25.02 -10.04 -7.16
N PRO A 283 25.61 -8.84 -7.06
CA PRO A 283 24.91 -7.65 -6.62
C PRO A 283 23.78 -7.25 -7.58
N MET A 284 22.61 -6.89 -7.05
CA MET A 284 21.52 -6.32 -7.84
C MET A 284 21.38 -4.83 -7.54
N GLN A 285 21.21 -4.03 -8.59
CA GLN A 285 20.96 -2.60 -8.48
C GLN A 285 19.81 -2.19 -9.39
N ILE A 286 18.88 -1.40 -8.85
CA ILE A 286 17.86 -0.69 -9.63
C ILE A 286 18.15 0.80 -9.50
N ASP A 287 18.42 1.46 -10.62
CA ASP A 287 18.67 2.90 -10.71
C ASP A 287 17.54 3.60 -11.47
N LEU A 288 17.24 4.83 -11.08
CA LEU A 288 16.33 5.72 -11.78
C LEU A 288 17.12 6.91 -12.37
N GLU A 289 16.85 7.27 -13.62
CA GLU A 289 17.20 8.59 -14.13
C GLU A 289 16.26 9.67 -13.54
N PRO A 290 16.63 10.96 -13.57
CA PRO A 290 15.81 12.00 -12.95
C PRO A 290 14.38 12.04 -13.51
N GLY A 291 13.39 11.81 -12.65
CA GLY A 291 11.97 11.79 -13.01
C GLY A 291 11.46 10.44 -13.54
N ALA A 292 12.33 9.43 -13.66
CA ALA A 292 11.94 8.09 -14.07
C ALA A 292 11.20 7.35 -12.95
N GLU A 293 10.37 6.37 -13.34
CA GLU A 293 9.70 5.45 -12.42
C GLU A 293 9.71 4.03 -12.98
N VAL A 294 9.70 3.03 -12.09
CA VAL A 294 9.75 1.61 -12.48
C VAL A 294 8.81 0.75 -11.64
N ASP A 295 7.98 -0.01 -12.37
CA ASP A 295 7.15 -1.06 -11.82
C ASP A 295 7.68 -2.42 -12.27
N LEU A 296 8.15 -3.21 -11.32
CA LEU A 296 8.74 -4.52 -11.55
C LEU A 296 7.78 -5.61 -11.07
N PHE A 297 7.21 -6.37 -12.01
CA PHE A 297 6.34 -7.51 -11.73
C PHE A 297 7.09 -8.81 -11.96
N ILE A 298 7.12 -9.68 -10.95
CA ILE A 298 7.81 -10.97 -11.00
C ILE A 298 6.80 -12.05 -10.61
N ALA A 299 6.34 -12.86 -11.55
CA ALA A 299 5.36 -13.91 -11.25
C ALA A 299 5.97 -15.07 -10.46
N GLY A 300 7.25 -15.37 -10.68
CA GLY A 300 8.02 -16.38 -9.95
C GLY A 300 8.67 -15.85 -8.67
N GLN A 301 9.78 -16.47 -8.29
CA GLN A 301 10.56 -16.11 -7.11
C GLN A 301 11.54 -14.97 -7.39
N LEU A 302 11.75 -14.12 -6.38
CA LEU A 302 12.84 -13.16 -6.31
C LEU A 302 13.97 -13.74 -5.47
N ALA A 303 15.08 -14.14 -6.11
CA ALA A 303 16.22 -14.78 -5.47
C ALA A 303 17.51 -13.97 -5.68
N LEU A 304 18.07 -13.45 -4.59
CA LEU A 304 19.19 -12.51 -4.61
C LEU A 304 20.36 -13.08 -3.80
N GLY A 305 21.52 -13.26 -4.44
CA GLY A 305 22.67 -13.96 -3.87
C GLY A 305 23.69 -13.06 -3.15
N ALA A 306 23.56 -11.74 -3.26
CA ALA A 306 24.51 -10.79 -2.68
C ALA A 306 23.82 -9.49 -2.23
N SER A 307 24.59 -8.39 -2.12
CA SER A 307 24.08 -7.09 -1.71
C SER A 307 23.11 -6.51 -2.73
N ILE A 308 22.12 -5.75 -2.24
CA ILE A 308 21.10 -5.16 -3.08
C ILE A 308 21.01 -3.66 -2.82
N ARG A 309 20.87 -2.89 -3.91
CA ARG A 309 20.49 -1.48 -3.88
C ARG A 309 19.21 -1.31 -4.70
N PHE A 310 18.10 -1.13 -4.01
CA PHE A 310 16.83 -0.84 -4.65
C PHE A 310 16.63 0.66 -4.70
N GLY A 311 16.56 1.23 -5.90
CA GLY A 311 16.05 2.57 -6.15
C GLY A 311 16.79 3.70 -5.44
N ASP A 312 16.05 4.78 -5.20
CA ASP A 312 16.55 6.02 -4.62
C ASP A 312 15.80 6.33 -3.30
N PRO A 313 16.49 6.38 -2.15
CA PRO A 313 15.91 6.77 -0.86
C PRO A 313 15.25 8.16 -0.85
N SER A 314 15.57 9.04 -1.81
CA SER A 314 14.96 10.36 -1.93
C SER A 314 13.66 10.37 -2.75
N ALA A 315 13.37 9.30 -3.50
CA ALA A 315 12.16 9.12 -4.29
C ALA A 315 11.67 7.65 -4.29
N PRO A 316 11.45 7.04 -3.11
CA PRO A 316 11.10 5.61 -3.04
C PRO A 316 9.72 5.30 -3.65
N SER A 317 8.79 6.26 -3.70
CA SER A 317 7.50 6.11 -4.38
C SER A 317 7.62 5.77 -5.88
N ALA A 318 8.74 6.08 -6.52
CA ALA A 318 8.99 5.82 -7.95
C ALA A 318 9.51 4.40 -8.24
N VAL A 319 9.75 3.57 -7.23
CA VAL A 319 10.19 2.17 -7.41
C VAL A 319 9.21 1.24 -6.72
N ARG A 320 8.51 0.40 -7.49
CA ARG A 320 7.52 -0.54 -6.98
C ARG A 320 7.82 -1.94 -7.51
N THR A 321 7.95 -2.91 -6.61
CA THR A 321 8.28 -4.31 -6.95
C THR A 321 7.20 -5.23 -6.42
N TYR A 322 6.62 -6.04 -7.30
CA TYR A 322 5.53 -6.96 -7.02
C TYR A 322 5.98 -8.39 -7.31
N VAL A 323 5.89 -9.28 -6.32
CA VAL A 323 6.38 -10.66 -6.38
C VAL A 323 5.23 -11.62 -6.13
N GLY A 324 4.97 -12.48 -7.11
CA GLY A 324 3.94 -13.52 -7.06
C GLY A 324 4.40 -14.84 -6.45
N GLY A 325 5.71 -15.08 -6.36
CA GLY A 325 6.29 -16.30 -5.81
C GLY A 325 6.10 -16.47 -4.30
N THR A 326 6.21 -17.72 -3.83
CA THR A 326 6.04 -18.10 -2.41
C THR A 326 7.37 -18.39 -1.70
N GLY A 327 8.48 -17.93 -2.28
CA GLY A 327 9.82 -18.24 -1.80
C GLY A 327 10.26 -17.39 -0.63
N ILE A 328 11.51 -17.58 -0.20
CA ILE A 328 12.16 -16.67 0.74
C ILE A 328 12.87 -15.58 -0.06
N ILE A 329 12.54 -14.32 0.20
CA ILE A 329 13.27 -13.17 -0.31
C ILE A 329 14.32 -12.79 0.72
N ASP A 330 15.56 -13.18 0.45
CA ASP A 330 16.64 -13.05 1.40
C ASP A 330 17.50 -11.80 1.16
N LEU A 331 17.48 -10.88 2.12
CA LEU A 331 18.16 -9.59 2.12
C LEU A 331 19.30 -9.64 3.16
N GLN A 332 20.33 -10.44 2.87
CA GLN A 332 21.41 -10.79 3.80
C GLN A 332 22.42 -9.67 4.11
N ALA A 333 22.64 -8.75 3.17
CA ALA A 333 23.54 -7.62 3.37
C ALA A 333 22.78 -6.42 3.96
N SER A 334 23.50 -5.43 4.49
CA SER A 334 22.87 -4.14 4.82
C SER A 334 22.22 -3.56 3.57
N ALA A 335 20.90 -3.67 3.48
CA ALA A 335 20.13 -3.17 2.36
C ALA A 335 19.90 -1.67 2.54
N GLY A 336 20.34 -0.89 1.55
CA GLY A 336 19.77 0.43 1.29
C GLY A 336 18.61 0.20 0.33
N PHE A 337 17.40 0.32 0.84
CA PHE A 337 16.19 0.08 0.08
C PHE A 337 15.42 1.40 -0.02
N GLY A 338 15.31 1.95 -1.24
CA GLY A 338 14.49 3.11 -1.57
C GLY A 338 13.47 2.70 -2.62
N GLY A 339 12.34 2.16 -2.17
CA GLY A 339 11.34 1.56 -3.03
C GLY A 339 10.21 0.92 -2.24
N ASN A 340 9.38 0.13 -2.92
CA ASN A 340 8.26 -0.57 -2.33
C ASN A 340 8.27 -2.03 -2.76
N LEU A 341 8.06 -2.94 -1.80
CA LEU A 341 8.05 -4.38 -2.05
C LEU A 341 6.72 -4.98 -1.64
N TYR A 342 6.02 -5.54 -2.60
CA TYR A 342 4.81 -6.33 -2.40
C TYR A 342 5.10 -7.80 -2.70
N ALA A 343 5.10 -8.65 -1.68
CA ALA A 343 5.34 -10.07 -1.77
C ALA A 343 4.49 -10.84 -0.74
N PRO A 344 3.15 -10.74 -0.82
CA PRO A 344 2.21 -11.19 0.22
C PRO A 344 2.24 -12.70 0.51
N ARG A 345 2.89 -13.49 -0.36
CA ARG A 345 3.02 -14.94 -0.23
C ARG A 345 4.46 -15.40 0.08
N ALA A 346 5.38 -14.45 0.18
CA ALA A 346 6.80 -14.71 0.36
C ALA A 346 7.26 -14.26 1.75
N SER A 347 8.11 -15.07 2.38
CA SER A 347 8.79 -14.67 3.61
C SER A 347 9.97 -13.75 3.28
N ILE A 348 10.00 -12.56 3.87
CA ILE A 348 11.04 -11.56 3.65
C ILE A 348 11.98 -11.56 4.86
N VAL A 349 13.27 -11.81 4.62
CA VAL A 349 14.28 -11.90 5.68
C VAL A 349 15.32 -10.82 5.49
N PHE A 350 15.41 -9.89 6.44
CA PHE A 350 16.52 -8.94 6.56
C PHE A 350 17.57 -9.53 7.50
N GLY A 351 18.59 -10.18 6.92
CA GLY A 351 19.63 -10.91 7.66
C GLY A 351 20.60 -10.01 8.43
N ALA A 352 20.68 -8.73 8.09
CA ALA A 352 21.53 -7.73 8.74
C ALA A 352 20.69 -6.50 9.21
N SER A 353 21.37 -5.42 9.60
CA SER A 353 20.66 -4.16 9.87
C SER A 353 20.16 -3.55 8.56
N ALA A 354 18.92 -3.06 8.57
CA ALA A 354 18.22 -2.58 7.38
C ALA A 354 17.79 -1.11 7.53
N ARG A 355 17.85 -0.37 6.43
CA ARG A 355 17.21 0.96 6.30
C ARG A 355 16.35 0.95 5.05
N VAL A 356 15.06 1.06 5.26
CA VAL A 356 14.01 0.99 4.25
C VAL A 356 13.40 2.38 4.13
N TYR A 357 13.36 2.93 2.92
CA TYR A 357 12.62 4.13 2.56
C TYR A 357 11.52 3.67 1.58
N GLY A 358 10.25 3.87 1.95
CA GLY A 358 9.09 3.29 1.30
C GLY A 358 8.40 2.22 2.17
N ALA A 359 7.78 1.23 1.55
CA ALA A 359 6.91 0.26 2.21
C ALA A 359 7.24 -1.20 1.89
N VAL A 360 6.92 -2.11 2.83
CA VAL A 360 7.05 -3.56 2.66
C VAL A 360 5.75 -4.26 3.00
N PHE A 361 5.27 -5.08 2.08
CA PHE A 361 4.14 -5.98 2.24
C PHE A 361 4.64 -7.42 2.04
N GLY A 362 4.56 -8.28 3.05
CA GLY A 362 5.08 -9.64 3.02
C GLY A 362 4.19 -10.67 3.71
N ASP A 363 4.47 -11.96 3.51
CA ASP A 363 3.82 -13.04 4.26
C ASP A 363 4.34 -13.04 5.71
N ASP A 364 5.57 -13.50 5.91
CA ASP A 364 6.37 -13.24 7.10
C ASP A 364 7.38 -12.14 6.83
N VAL A 365 7.65 -11.31 7.83
CA VAL A 365 8.77 -10.35 7.78
C VAL A 365 9.64 -10.50 9.01
N SER A 366 10.93 -10.76 8.80
CA SER A 366 11.90 -10.93 9.88
C SER A 366 13.08 -9.98 9.75
N PHE A 367 13.32 -9.21 10.82
CA PHE A 367 14.51 -8.37 10.96
C PHE A 367 15.47 -9.01 11.96
N SER A 368 16.56 -9.60 11.48
CA SER A 368 17.58 -10.20 12.35
C SER A 368 18.41 -9.13 13.08
N GLY A 369 18.66 -8.00 12.42
CA GLY A 369 19.37 -6.84 12.97
C GLY A 369 18.45 -5.70 13.40
N ALA A 370 19.05 -4.52 13.64
CA ALA A 370 18.30 -3.28 13.84
C ALA A 370 17.70 -2.80 12.50
N ALA A 371 16.45 -2.36 12.52
CA ALA A 371 15.75 -1.87 11.34
C ALA A 371 15.21 -0.45 11.55
N GLU A 372 15.32 0.37 10.50
CA GLU A 372 14.66 1.67 10.39
C GLU A 372 13.84 1.66 9.10
N VAL A 373 12.55 1.98 9.21
CA VAL A 373 11.61 2.04 8.09
C VAL A 373 11.03 3.45 8.03
N HIS A 374 11.22 4.10 6.90
CA HIS A 374 10.79 5.46 6.63
C HIS A 374 9.75 5.42 5.52
N TYR A 375 8.48 5.39 5.89
CA TYR A 375 7.38 5.33 4.93
C TYR A 375 7.31 6.60 4.09
N ASP A 376 7.09 6.47 2.78
CA ASP A 376 6.89 7.61 1.89
C ASP A 376 5.40 7.81 1.64
N ASN A 377 4.82 8.81 2.27
CA ASN A 377 3.39 9.07 2.18
C ASN A 377 2.93 9.52 0.77
N ALA A 378 3.87 9.86 -0.12
CA ALA A 378 3.57 10.15 -1.53
C ALA A 378 2.90 8.95 -2.22
N LEU A 379 3.09 7.72 -1.70
CA LEU A 379 2.40 6.51 -2.15
C LEU A 379 0.88 6.57 -2.00
N ARG A 380 0.37 7.27 -0.98
CA ARG A 380 -1.08 7.41 -0.78
C ARG A 380 -1.75 8.44 -1.67
N SER A 381 -0.95 9.16 -2.47
CA SER A 381 -1.43 10.06 -3.53
C SER A 381 -1.06 9.54 -4.92
N ALA A 382 -0.60 8.29 -5.01
CA ALA A 382 -0.33 7.67 -6.30
C ALA A 382 -1.63 7.42 -7.09
N GLY A 383 -2.77 7.39 -6.39
CA GLY A 383 -4.15 7.39 -6.87
C GLY A 383 -4.63 8.70 -7.50
N ASP A 384 -4.21 9.85 -7.00
CA ASP A 384 -4.70 11.18 -7.41
C ASP A 384 -4.77 11.43 -8.94
N PRO A 385 -3.85 10.94 -9.80
CA PRO A 385 -3.96 11.12 -11.25
C PRO A 385 -5.14 10.39 -11.91
N CYS A 386 -5.79 9.47 -11.18
CA CYS A 386 -6.95 8.70 -11.62
C CYS A 386 -8.26 9.48 -11.53
N ASP A 387 -8.30 10.53 -10.69
CA ASP A 387 -9.43 11.45 -10.65
C ASP A 387 -9.31 12.37 -11.87
N GLU A 388 -10.09 12.11 -12.93
CA GLU A 388 -10.24 13.11 -13.99
C GLU A 388 -10.62 14.45 -13.32
N PRO A 389 -9.97 15.58 -13.67
CA PRO A 389 -10.44 16.87 -13.18
C PRO A 389 -11.87 17.03 -13.67
N ASP A 390 -12.84 16.99 -12.74
CA ASP A 390 -14.26 17.23 -12.96
C ASP A 390 -14.40 18.18 -14.13
N GLY A 391 -14.83 17.66 -15.28
CA GLY A 391 -14.98 18.40 -16.52
C GLY A 391 -15.90 19.55 -16.23
N GLY A 392 -15.31 20.70 -15.88
CA GLY A 392 -16.02 21.85 -15.37
C GLY A 392 -17.10 22.16 -16.38
N VAL A 393 -18.35 22.02 -15.96
CA VAL A 393 -19.52 22.32 -16.78
C VAL A 393 -19.29 23.67 -17.43
N GLY A 394 -18.93 23.62 -18.72
CA GLY A 394 -18.71 24.80 -19.51
C GLY A 394 -20.01 25.58 -19.46
N ALA A 395 -19.93 26.83 -19.02
CA ALA A 395 -21.02 27.77 -19.16
C ALA A 395 -21.28 27.96 -20.66
N ASP A 396 -22.14 27.11 -21.24
CA ASP A 396 -22.70 27.34 -22.55
C ASP A 396 -24.05 28.06 -22.42
N GLY A 397 -24.16 29.09 -23.25
CA GLY A 397 -25.17 30.11 -23.15
C GLY A 397 -26.57 29.59 -23.47
N GLY A 398 -27.54 30.16 -22.77
CA GLY A 398 -28.94 29.82 -22.96
C GLY A 398 -29.47 30.07 -24.36
N VAL A 399 -30.48 29.27 -24.74
CA VAL A 399 -31.50 29.62 -25.72
C VAL A 399 -32.83 28.95 -25.32
N THR A 400 -33.78 29.81 -24.93
CA THR A 400 -35.25 29.82 -25.08
C THR A 400 -36.13 28.63 -24.67
N ASP A 401 -37.07 28.95 -23.78
CA ASP A 401 -38.50 28.66 -23.77
C ASP A 401 -39.06 27.96 -25.05
N ASP A 402 -39.43 26.68 -24.95
CA ASP A 402 -40.81 26.21 -25.08
C ASP A 402 -40.93 24.67 -25.05
N ALA A 403 -41.92 24.22 -24.28
CA ALA A 403 -42.65 22.95 -24.41
C ALA A 403 -41.93 21.60 -24.21
N GLY A 404 -42.08 21.04 -23.00
CA GLY A 404 -42.01 19.60 -22.77
C GLY A 404 -41.79 19.23 -21.31
N VAL A 405 -42.83 19.29 -20.47
CA VAL A 405 -42.79 18.70 -19.13
C VAL A 405 -42.72 17.18 -19.29
N ALA A 406 -41.49 16.65 -19.27
CA ALA A 406 -41.25 15.26 -18.94
C ALA A 406 -41.58 15.08 -17.44
N PRO A 407 -42.26 13.99 -17.04
CA PRO A 407 -42.52 13.73 -15.63
C PRO A 407 -41.18 13.57 -14.91
N ASP A 408 -41.02 14.26 -13.78
CA ASP A 408 -39.96 14.03 -12.80
C ASP A 408 -39.78 12.53 -12.61
N GLY A 409 -38.71 11.99 -13.20
CA GLY A 409 -38.14 10.72 -12.78
C GLY A 409 -37.73 10.94 -11.35
N GLY A 410 -38.54 10.39 -10.44
CA GLY A 410 -38.38 10.59 -9.01
C GLY A 410 -36.92 10.46 -8.61
N VAL A 411 -36.47 11.41 -7.79
CA VAL A 411 -35.32 11.22 -6.93
C VAL A 411 -35.41 9.79 -6.38
N PRO A 412 -34.41 8.92 -6.61
CA PRO A 412 -34.39 7.62 -5.96
C PRO A 412 -34.64 7.86 -4.48
N PRO A 413 -35.53 7.11 -3.82
CA PRO A 413 -35.76 7.29 -2.39
C PRO A 413 -34.38 7.26 -1.73
N ASP A 414 -34.11 8.27 -0.92
CA ASP A 414 -32.98 8.33 0.01
C ASP A 414 -32.70 6.90 0.45
N ALA A 415 -31.61 6.32 -0.06
CA ALA A 415 -31.13 5.07 0.46
C ALA A 415 -30.93 5.37 1.95
N GLY A 416 -31.76 4.75 2.79
CA GLY A 416 -31.63 4.90 4.24
C GLY A 416 -30.17 4.64 4.64
N PRO A 417 -29.73 5.14 5.80
CA PRO A 417 -28.33 5.03 6.21
C PRO A 417 -27.83 3.63 5.91
N VAL A 418 -26.81 3.55 5.04
CA VAL A 418 -26.24 2.27 4.63
C VAL A 418 -25.72 1.64 5.91
N GLY A 419 -26.36 0.54 6.30
CA GLY A 419 -25.92 -0.21 7.47
C GLY A 419 -24.53 -0.75 7.20
N CYS A 420 -23.67 -0.71 8.21
CA CYS A 420 -22.30 -1.19 8.11
C CYS A 420 -22.04 -2.23 9.20
N THR A 421 -21.26 -3.28 8.92
CA THR A 421 -20.85 -4.28 9.93
C THR A 421 -19.39 -4.16 10.35
N GLY A 422 -18.61 -3.43 9.57
CA GLY A 422 -17.22 -3.10 9.86
C GLY A 422 -16.79 -1.83 9.15
N CYS A 423 -15.56 -1.41 9.44
CA CYS A 423 -14.94 -0.31 8.73
C CYS A 423 -14.74 -0.68 7.24
N GLY A 424 -14.73 0.31 6.35
CA GLY A 424 -14.53 0.10 4.90
C GLY A 424 -15.81 -0.18 4.12
N GLU A 425 -16.94 -0.41 4.81
CA GLU A 425 -18.27 -0.48 4.18
C GLU A 425 -18.91 0.91 3.97
N CYS A 426 -18.31 1.95 4.57
CA CYS A 426 -18.75 3.33 4.44
C CYS A 426 -17.86 4.10 3.47
N ALA A 427 -18.45 5.00 2.69
CA ALA A 427 -17.71 5.87 1.80
C ALA A 427 -16.84 6.85 2.62
N ALA A 428 -15.57 7.00 2.25
CA ALA A 428 -14.73 8.01 2.87
C ALA A 428 -15.35 9.41 2.67
N PRO A 429 -15.31 10.31 3.67
CA PRO A 429 -14.57 10.23 4.92
C PRO A 429 -15.41 9.72 6.13
N GLU A 430 -16.52 9.03 5.87
CA GLU A 430 -17.41 8.53 6.93
C GLU A 430 -16.80 7.31 7.65
N GLY A 431 -17.19 7.15 8.92
CA GLY A 431 -16.88 5.97 9.72
C GLY A 431 -18.10 5.07 9.88
N CYS A 432 -17.84 3.80 10.19
CA CYS A 432 -18.89 2.86 10.58
C CYS A 432 -19.16 3.00 12.08
N VAL A 433 -20.24 3.68 12.44
CA VAL A 433 -20.58 3.93 13.84
C VAL A 433 -21.41 2.76 14.39
N ILE A 434 -20.74 1.79 15.01
CA ILE A 434 -21.37 0.62 15.63
C ILE A 434 -21.70 0.92 17.10
N PRO A 435 -22.99 0.94 17.50
CA PRO A 435 -23.35 1.14 18.89
C PRO A 435 -22.78 0.05 19.81
N PRO A 436 -22.41 0.37 21.07
CA PRO A 436 -21.85 -0.62 21.98
C PRO A 436 -22.77 -1.84 22.19
N GLY A 437 -22.26 -3.03 21.90
CA GLY A 437 -22.99 -4.30 22.06
C GLY A 437 -23.78 -4.73 20.84
N GLU A 438 -23.79 -3.94 19.77
CA GLU A 438 -24.37 -4.31 18.47
C GLU A 438 -23.28 -4.87 17.54
N VAL A 439 -23.72 -5.58 16.49
CA VAL A 439 -22.85 -6.16 15.44
C VAL A 439 -22.97 -5.40 14.11
N ALA A 440 -23.82 -4.39 14.05
CA ALA A 440 -24.03 -3.54 12.90
C ALA A 440 -24.28 -2.10 13.36
N GLY A 441 -23.86 -1.15 12.54
CA GLY A 441 -23.95 0.28 12.76
C GLY A 441 -24.48 1.02 11.53
N GLU A 442 -24.32 2.33 11.53
CA GLU A 442 -24.68 3.22 10.43
C GLU A 442 -23.45 3.98 9.96
N CYS A 443 -23.33 4.19 8.65
CA CYS A 443 -22.34 5.10 8.09
C CYS A 443 -22.65 6.54 8.50
N GLY A 444 -21.63 7.27 8.96
CA GLY A 444 -21.78 8.65 9.36
C GLY A 444 -20.51 9.24 9.95
N PRO A 445 -20.59 10.40 10.62
CA PRO A 445 -19.43 11.02 11.21
C PRO A 445 -18.86 10.13 12.32
N CYS A 446 -17.58 9.80 12.22
CA CYS A 446 -16.92 8.98 13.22
C CYS A 446 -16.98 9.64 14.61
N GLN A 447 -17.12 8.82 15.65
CA GLN A 447 -17.16 9.25 17.05
C GLN A 447 -15.88 8.87 17.78
N GLN A 448 -15.18 7.86 17.29
CA GLN A 448 -13.98 7.26 17.90
C GLN A 448 -13.11 6.61 16.82
N ASP A 449 -11.85 6.35 17.15
CA ASP A 449 -10.90 5.75 16.21
C ASP A 449 -11.30 4.34 15.74
N LEU A 450 -12.13 3.62 16.50
CA LEU A 450 -12.66 2.30 16.10
C LEU A 450 -13.68 2.36 14.96
N ASP A 451 -14.27 3.53 14.70
CA ASP A 451 -15.24 3.67 13.61
C ASP A 451 -14.53 3.78 12.25
N CYS A 452 -13.20 4.00 12.26
CA CYS A 452 -12.37 4.18 11.09
C CYS A 452 -11.58 2.92 10.75
N CYS A 453 -11.33 2.71 9.46
CA CYS A 453 -10.48 1.62 9.02
C CYS A 453 -9.01 1.96 9.21
N PRO A 454 -8.19 1.02 9.72
CA PRO A 454 -6.74 1.18 9.72
C PRO A 454 -6.22 1.59 8.34
N PRO A 455 -5.23 2.49 8.24
CA PRO A 455 -4.58 3.23 9.33
C PRO A 455 -5.30 4.54 9.72
N ALA A 456 -6.48 4.82 9.16
CA ALA A 456 -7.23 6.04 9.45
C ALA A 456 -7.71 6.09 10.90
N ILE A 457 -7.82 7.32 11.40
CA ILE A 457 -8.24 7.66 12.75
C ILE A 457 -9.37 8.68 12.69
N CYS A 458 -10.13 8.79 13.78
CA CYS A 458 -11.23 9.73 13.83
C CYS A 458 -10.72 11.13 14.21
N LEU A 459 -10.89 12.09 13.29
CA LEU A 459 -10.52 13.48 13.47
C LEU A 459 -11.70 14.38 13.09
N ALA A 460 -12.23 15.10 14.08
CA ALA A 460 -13.33 16.04 13.88
C ALA A 460 -14.55 15.45 13.14
N GLY A 461 -14.88 14.19 13.43
CA GLY A 461 -16.02 13.49 12.81
C GLY A 461 -15.71 12.84 11.46
N GLN A 462 -14.45 12.81 11.04
CA GLN A 462 -14.01 12.22 9.77
C GLN A 462 -12.90 11.21 9.97
N CYS A 463 -12.99 10.09 9.26
CA CYS A 463 -11.91 9.12 9.17
C CYS A 463 -10.83 9.64 8.23
N ARG A 464 -9.64 9.88 8.78
CA ARG A 464 -8.50 10.45 8.06
C ARG A 464 -7.21 9.79 8.48
N ILE A 465 -6.27 9.66 7.55
CA ILE A 465 -4.86 9.38 7.85
C ILE A 465 -4.21 10.74 8.13
N GLN A 466 -3.37 10.89 9.16
CA GLN A 466 -2.80 12.21 9.49
C GLN A 466 -1.93 12.74 8.33
N PHE A 467 -2.02 14.04 8.03
CA PHE A 467 -1.17 14.75 7.07
C PHE A 467 -0.36 15.86 7.75
#